data_AF-F0V7R5-F1
#
_entry.id   AF-F0V7R5-F1
#
_cell.length_a   1.000
_cell.length_b   1.000
_cell.length_c   1.000
_cell.angle_alpha   90.00
_cell.angle_beta   90.00
_cell.angle_gamma   90.00
#
_symmetry.space_group_name_H-M   'P 1'
#
loop_
_entity.id
_entity.type
_entity.pdbx_description
1 polymer ?
#
loop_
_entity_poly.entity_id
_entity_poly.type
_entity_poly.pdbx_seq_one_letter_code
_entity_poly.pdbx_strand_id
1 'polypeptide(L)'
;MASGSSGEYLRFLRIKHKVVQRLLKEVKYYQMEVEQHRQTVLRMKAENRDPSDIKQLQNVYDETVVMVPDSEQRLLRACADLDEYMLSNRDCRDAVHKNILLLREACAATKAADGAEGEDAQSDTKTSSAAGLHAAGTLEAEVCDIIATAQRLGLDVSHLHIQFRVLDMESHSGGAGGGTPESENEEDI
;
A
#
# COMPACT_ATOMS: atom_id res chain seq x y z
N MET A 1 9.94 -26.30 -15.80
CA MET A 1 9.19 -25.10 -15.36
C MET A 1 9.34 -24.09 -16.47
N ALA A 2 8.26 -23.78 -17.20
CA ALA A 2 8.31 -22.96 -18.41
C ALA A 2 8.85 -21.57 -18.06
N SER A 3 10.01 -21.22 -18.63
CA SER A 3 10.51 -19.86 -18.69
C SER A 3 9.55 -19.05 -19.56
N GLY A 4 8.51 -18.49 -18.93
CA GLY A 4 7.58 -17.58 -19.59
C GLY A 4 8.39 -16.44 -20.22
N SER A 5 8.04 -16.08 -21.45
CA SER A 5 8.64 -14.93 -22.12
C SER A 5 8.53 -13.71 -21.21
N SER A 6 9.55 -12.84 -21.15
CA SER A 6 9.53 -11.63 -20.30
C SER A 6 8.27 -10.77 -20.51
N GLY A 7 7.64 -10.85 -21.69
CA GLY A 7 6.35 -10.22 -21.99
C GLY A 7 5.14 -10.87 -21.30
N GLU A 8 5.12 -12.20 -21.12
CA GLU A 8 4.07 -12.88 -20.35
C GLU A 8 4.18 -12.54 -18.87
N TYR A 9 5.42 -12.48 -18.35
CA TYR A 9 5.65 -12.09 -16.97
C TYR A 9 5.07 -10.69 -16.68
N LEU A 10 5.40 -9.72 -17.54
CA LEU A 10 4.92 -8.35 -17.44
C LEU A 10 3.39 -8.24 -17.55
N ARG A 11 2.78 -9.03 -18.44
CA ARG A 11 1.31 -9.08 -18.58
C ARG A 11 0.64 -9.54 -17.30
N PHE A 12 1.13 -10.60 -16.67
CA PHE A 12 0.57 -11.09 -15.41
C PHE A 12 0.85 -10.15 -14.24
N LEU A 13 2.02 -9.49 -14.21
CA LEU A 13 2.34 -8.45 -13.23
C LEU A 13 1.29 -7.33 -13.26
N ARG A 14 0.99 -6.82 -14.45
CA ARG A 14 -0.06 -5.82 -14.70
C ARG A 14 -1.44 -6.26 -14.23
N ILE A 15 -1.79 -7.53 -14.49
CA ILE A 15 -3.09 -8.08 -14.08
C ILE A 15 -3.18 -8.08 -12.55
N LYS A 16 -2.17 -8.61 -11.86
CA LYS A 16 -2.14 -8.66 -10.39
C LYS A 16 -2.16 -7.26 -9.78
N HIS A 17 -1.39 -6.33 -10.34
CA HIS A 17 -1.39 -4.92 -9.92
C HIS A 17 -2.77 -4.27 -10.08
N LYS A 18 -3.44 -4.46 -11.23
CA LYS A 18 -4.81 -3.95 -11.44
C LYS A 18 -5.84 -4.54 -10.49
N VAL A 19 -5.69 -5.81 -10.10
CA VAL A 19 -6.54 -6.44 -9.09
C VAL A 19 -6.40 -5.71 -7.76
N VAL A 20 -5.17 -5.42 -7.30
CA VAL A 20 -4.91 -4.64 -6.09
C VAL A 20 -5.53 -3.24 -6.20
N GLN A 21 -5.34 -2.54 -7.32
CA GLN A 21 -5.91 -1.20 -7.52
C GLN A 21 -7.45 -1.19 -7.45
N ARG A 22 -8.12 -2.22 -8.00
CA ARG A 22 -9.57 -2.34 -7.93
C ARG A 22 -10.05 -2.61 -6.51
N LEU A 23 -9.42 -3.57 -5.82
CA LEU A 23 -9.78 -3.92 -4.44
C LEU A 23 -9.55 -2.75 -3.48
N LEU A 24 -8.49 -1.95 -3.70
CA LEU A 24 -8.27 -0.73 -2.95
C LEU A 24 -9.43 0.27 -3.13
N LYS A 25 -9.92 0.46 -4.35
CA LYS A 25 -11.08 1.33 -4.60
C LYS A 25 -12.35 0.78 -3.94
N GLU A 26 -12.53 -0.54 -3.94
CA GLU A 26 -13.65 -1.23 -3.28
C GLU A 26 -13.63 -1.00 -1.77
N VAL A 27 -12.48 -1.20 -1.11
CA VAL A 27 -12.31 -0.90 0.32
C VAL A 27 -12.61 0.56 0.63
N LYS A 28 -12.07 1.51 -0.14
CA LYS A 28 -12.34 2.94 0.07
C LYS A 28 -13.82 3.28 -0.10
N TYR A 29 -14.49 2.67 -1.08
CA TYR A 29 -15.92 2.89 -1.30
C TYR A 29 -16.75 2.47 -0.07
N TYR A 30 -16.52 1.26 0.45
CA TYR A 30 -17.23 0.79 1.63
C TYR A 30 -16.90 1.60 2.88
N GLN A 31 -15.64 2.02 3.07
CA GLN A 31 -15.28 2.92 4.18
C GLN A 31 -16.01 4.27 4.10
N MET A 32 -16.13 4.85 2.91
CA MET A 32 -16.89 6.08 2.69
C MET A 32 -18.38 5.91 2.96
N GLU A 33 -18.96 4.78 2.52
CA GLU A 33 -20.37 4.46 2.73
C GLU A 33 -20.70 4.27 4.23
N VAL A 34 -19.83 3.54 4.96
CA VAL A 34 -19.92 3.39 6.41
C VAL A 34 -19.91 4.76 7.10
N GLU A 35 -18.99 5.65 6.71
CA GLU A 35 -18.90 6.98 7.30
C GLU A 35 -20.13 7.84 6.98
N GLN A 36 -20.64 7.78 5.75
CA GLN A 36 -21.85 8.50 5.34
C GLN A 36 -23.08 8.03 6.14
N HIS A 37 -23.26 6.72 6.30
CA HIS A 37 -24.34 6.17 7.10
C HIS A 37 -24.19 6.55 8.58
N ARG A 38 -22.97 6.46 9.13
CA ARG A 38 -22.66 6.88 10.50
C ARG A 38 -23.05 8.34 10.75
N GLN A 39 -22.64 9.24 9.87
CA GLN A 39 -22.96 10.67 9.98
C GLN A 39 -24.47 10.92 9.86
N THR A 40 -25.14 10.20 8.98
CA THR A 40 -26.59 10.33 8.80
C THR A 40 -27.35 9.86 10.05
N VAL A 41 -26.97 8.71 10.63
CA VAL A 41 -27.54 8.22 11.90
C VAL A 41 -27.31 9.22 13.03
N LEU A 42 -26.09 9.77 13.16
CA LEU A 42 -25.78 10.77 14.19
C LEU A 42 -26.61 12.04 14.02
N ARG A 43 -26.77 12.53 12.78
CA ARG A 43 -27.61 13.69 12.47
C ARG A 43 -29.08 13.43 12.81
N MET A 44 -29.62 12.27 12.45
CA MET A 44 -31.02 11.93 12.77
C MET A 44 -31.26 11.81 14.28
N LYS A 45 -30.28 11.30 15.03
CA LYS A 45 -30.32 11.27 16.51
C LYS A 45 -30.28 12.70 17.09
N ALA A 46 -29.44 13.59 16.56
CA ALA A 46 -29.37 14.99 17.01
C ALA A 46 -30.64 15.79 16.70
N GLU A 47 -31.27 15.51 15.56
CA GLU A 47 -32.55 16.13 15.14
C GLU A 47 -33.76 15.53 15.88
N ASN A 48 -33.58 14.54 16.77
CA ASN A 48 -34.65 13.81 17.46
C ASN A 48 -35.74 13.29 16.51
N ARG A 49 -35.31 12.70 15.38
CA ARG A 49 -36.22 12.06 14.43
C ARG A 49 -36.90 10.83 15.03
N ASP A 50 -37.89 10.29 14.31
CA ASP A 50 -38.63 9.12 14.74
C ASP A 50 -37.71 7.93 15.06
N PRO A 51 -37.90 7.24 16.19
CA PRO A 51 -37.07 6.11 16.59
C PRO A 51 -37.07 4.95 15.59
N SER A 52 -38.17 4.73 14.85
CA SER A 52 -38.26 3.69 13.82
C SER A 52 -37.33 4.00 12.65
N ASP A 53 -37.32 5.25 12.19
CA ASP A 53 -36.46 5.70 11.09
C ASP A 53 -34.97 5.59 11.46
N ILE A 54 -34.62 5.98 12.70
CA ILE A 54 -33.25 5.85 13.22
C ILE A 54 -32.84 4.38 13.28
N LYS A 55 -33.73 3.50 13.76
CA LYS A 55 -33.46 2.06 13.85
C LYS A 55 -33.29 1.43 12.46
N GLN A 56 -34.11 1.82 11.50
CA GLN A 56 -33.98 1.34 10.12
C GLN A 56 -32.62 1.71 9.54
N LEU A 57 -32.19 2.97 9.68
CA LEU A 57 -30.88 3.39 9.18
C LEU A 57 -29.72 2.77 9.96
N GLN A 58 -29.88 2.52 11.26
CA GLN A 58 -28.89 1.79 12.07
C GLN A 58 -28.70 0.37 11.54
N ASN A 59 -29.77 -0.34 11.19
CA ASN A 59 -29.65 -1.68 10.59
C ASN A 59 -28.88 -1.63 9.26
N VAL A 60 -29.17 -0.64 8.41
CA VAL A 60 -28.43 -0.44 7.15
C VAL A 60 -26.95 -0.17 7.43
N TYR A 61 -26.64 0.69 8.40
CA TYR A 61 -25.26 0.95 8.81
C TYR A 61 -24.55 -0.33 9.28
N ASP A 62 -25.20 -1.12 10.13
CA ASP A 62 -24.64 -2.36 10.67
C ASP A 62 -24.39 -3.39 9.54
N GLU A 63 -25.29 -3.47 8.55
CA GLU A 63 -25.11 -4.28 7.33
C GLU A 63 -23.95 -3.80 6.45
N THR A 64 -23.70 -2.49 6.35
CA THR A 64 -22.55 -1.97 5.58
C THR A 64 -21.23 -2.22 6.32
N VAL A 65 -21.20 -2.07 7.65
CA VAL A 65 -19.97 -2.23 8.46
C VAL A 65 -19.37 -3.61 8.30
N VAL A 66 -20.20 -4.65 8.21
CA VAL A 66 -19.72 -6.04 8.05
C VAL A 66 -19.08 -6.33 6.70
N MET A 67 -19.22 -5.44 5.70
CA MET A 67 -18.63 -5.60 4.36
C MET A 67 -17.15 -5.18 4.28
N VAL A 68 -16.73 -4.25 5.16
CA VAL A 68 -15.36 -3.71 5.15
C VAL A 68 -14.31 -4.80 5.42
N PRO A 69 -14.46 -5.68 6.44
CA PRO A 69 -13.47 -6.70 6.73
C PRO A 69 -13.24 -7.71 5.61
N ASP A 70 -14.29 -8.15 4.90
CA ASP A 70 -14.14 -9.08 3.75
C ASP A 70 -13.35 -8.43 2.61
N SER A 71 -13.70 -7.19 2.28
CA SER A 71 -13.03 -6.43 1.23
C SER A 71 -11.55 -6.21 1.56
N GLU A 72 -11.25 -5.92 2.82
CA GLU A 72 -9.89 -5.77 3.35
C GLU A 72 -9.09 -7.08 3.28
N GLN A 73 -9.70 -8.22 3.66
CA GLN A 73 -9.07 -9.53 3.53
C GLN A 73 -8.76 -9.90 2.07
N ARG A 74 -9.67 -9.58 1.15
CA ARG A 74 -9.46 -9.79 -0.29
C ARG A 74 -8.30 -8.93 -0.80
N LEU A 75 -8.20 -7.68 -0.35
CA LEU A 75 -7.08 -6.79 -0.67
C LEU A 75 -5.75 -7.34 -0.14
N LEU A 76 -5.70 -7.80 1.11
CA LEU A 76 -4.50 -8.40 1.72
C LEU A 76 -3.99 -9.60 0.92
N ARG A 77 -4.89 -10.52 0.54
CA ARG A 77 -4.53 -11.69 -0.27
C ARG A 77 -4.00 -11.29 -1.64
N ALA A 78 -4.61 -10.29 -2.28
CA ALA A 78 -4.14 -9.80 -3.58
C ALA A 78 -2.77 -9.11 -3.48
N CYS A 79 -2.51 -8.37 -2.39
CA CYS A 79 -1.19 -7.76 -2.15
C CYS A 79 -0.12 -8.83 -1.93
N ALA A 80 -0.42 -9.88 -1.15
CA ALA A 80 0.49 -11.00 -0.93
C ALA A 80 0.79 -11.77 -2.23
N ASP A 81 -0.23 -12.02 -3.07
CA ASP A 81 -0.07 -12.66 -4.37
C ASP A 81 0.75 -11.80 -5.35
N LEU A 82 0.59 -10.47 -5.31
CA LEU A 82 1.42 -9.54 -6.07
C LEU A 82 2.88 -9.56 -5.58
N ASP A 83 3.10 -9.51 -4.27
CA ASP A 83 4.44 -9.56 -3.66
C ASP A 83 5.18 -10.86 -4.02
N GLU A 84 4.51 -12.01 -3.85
CA GLU A 84 5.07 -13.32 -4.23
C GLU A 84 5.41 -13.38 -5.73
N TYR A 85 4.54 -12.83 -6.58
CA TYR A 85 4.78 -12.79 -8.01
C TYR A 85 5.97 -11.89 -8.39
N MET A 86 6.15 -10.76 -7.70
CA MET A 86 7.31 -9.88 -7.88
C MET A 86 8.60 -10.55 -7.42
N LEU A 87 8.57 -11.26 -6.29
CA LEU A 87 9.72 -12.00 -5.75
C LEU A 87 10.18 -13.14 -6.68
N SER A 88 9.25 -13.72 -7.46
CA SER A 88 9.56 -14.83 -8.37
C SER A 88 10.48 -14.47 -9.54
N ASN A 89 10.64 -13.17 -9.86
CA ASN A 89 11.43 -12.71 -10.99
C ASN A 89 12.60 -11.82 -10.55
N ARG A 90 13.81 -12.17 -10.99
CA ARG A 90 15.03 -11.41 -10.65
C ARG A 90 15.03 -9.99 -11.23
N ASP A 91 14.67 -9.82 -12.49
CA ASP A 91 14.69 -8.51 -13.15
C ASP A 91 13.69 -7.55 -12.50
N CYS A 92 12.55 -8.06 -12.02
CA CYS A 92 11.57 -7.28 -11.28
C CYS A 92 12.12 -6.80 -9.94
N ARG A 93 12.79 -7.69 -9.18
CA ARG A 93 13.43 -7.32 -7.90
C ARG A 93 14.54 -6.27 -8.09
N ASP A 94 15.39 -6.46 -9.10
CA ASP A 94 16.46 -5.52 -9.41
C ASP A 94 15.89 -4.14 -9.78
N ALA A 95 14.81 -4.09 -10.58
CA ALA A 95 14.11 -2.85 -10.92
C ALA A 95 13.49 -2.19 -9.67
N VAL A 96 12.83 -2.94 -8.79
CA VAL A 96 12.26 -2.42 -7.54
C VAL A 96 13.34 -1.79 -6.67
N HIS A 97 14.44 -2.51 -6.46
CA HIS A 97 15.55 -2.04 -5.63
C HIS A 97 16.16 -0.74 -6.18
N LYS A 98 16.37 -0.67 -7.50
CA LYS A 98 16.88 0.53 -8.17
C LYS A 98 15.95 1.73 -7.96
N ASN A 99 14.63 1.54 -8.10
CA ASN A 99 13.66 2.62 -7.90
C ASN A 99 13.61 3.08 -6.44
N ILE A 100 13.70 2.17 -5.47
CA ILE A 100 13.76 2.51 -4.04
C ILE A 100 15.01 3.33 -3.72
N LEU A 101 16.17 2.93 -4.25
CA LEU A 101 17.42 3.66 -4.05
C LEU A 101 17.32 5.10 -4.60
N LEU A 102 16.80 5.25 -5.82
CA LEU A 102 16.59 6.57 -6.44
C LEU A 102 15.62 7.43 -5.62
N LEU A 103 14.53 6.86 -5.10
CA LEU A 103 13.60 7.58 -4.22
C LEU A 103 14.27 8.02 -2.93
N ARG A 104 15.11 7.17 -2.32
CA ARG A 104 15.88 7.51 -1.11
C ARG A 104 16.87 8.64 -1.34
N GLU A 105 17.59 8.60 -2.46
CA GLU A 105 18.51 9.67 -2.86
C GLU A 105 17.76 10.99 -3.11
N ALA A 106 16.63 10.95 -3.80
CA ALA A 106 15.79 12.13 -4.02
C ALA A 106 15.27 12.72 -2.70
N CYS A 107 14.80 11.88 -1.77
CA CYS A 107 14.36 12.30 -0.44
C CYS A 107 15.51 12.84 0.43
N ALA A 108 16.75 12.40 0.22
CA ALA A 108 17.91 12.95 0.92
C ALA A 108 18.30 14.33 0.37
N ALA A 109 18.18 14.53 -0.95
CA ALA A 109 18.45 15.81 -1.59
C ALA A 109 17.43 16.90 -1.19
N THR A 110 16.14 16.56 -1.04
CA THR A 110 15.13 17.53 -0.55
C THR A 110 15.35 17.89 0.92
N LYS A 111 15.73 16.94 1.76
CA LYS A 111 16.06 17.19 3.18
C LYS A 111 17.30 18.06 3.35
N ALA A 112 18.22 18.07 2.39
CA ALA A 112 19.37 18.98 2.37
C ALA A 112 18.99 20.42 1.95
N ALA A 113 17.86 20.60 1.25
CA ALA A 113 17.36 21.90 0.82
C ALA A 113 16.42 22.56 1.86
N ASP A 114 15.67 21.76 2.64
CA ASP A 114 14.77 22.23 3.73
C ASP A 114 15.52 22.72 5.00
N GLY A 115 16.86 22.76 4.98
CA GLY A 115 17.70 23.31 6.04
C GLY A 115 17.91 24.83 5.98
N ALA A 116 17.29 25.53 5.02
CA ALA A 116 17.40 26.97 4.87
C ALA A 116 16.02 27.61 4.58
N GLU A 117 15.54 28.36 5.59
CA GLU A 117 14.38 29.29 5.57
C GLU A 117 13.00 28.61 5.69
N GLY A 118 12.07 29.02 6.56
CA GLY A 118 11.71 30.38 7.02
C GLY A 118 10.29 30.67 6.52
N GLU A 119 9.39 31.08 7.43
CA GLU A 119 7.93 31.17 7.26
C GLU A 119 7.38 31.98 6.07
N ASP A 120 6.14 31.61 5.71
CA ASP A 120 5.11 32.31 4.93
C ASP A 120 5.24 32.46 3.40
N ALA A 121 4.38 31.74 2.66
CA ALA A 121 3.38 32.35 1.78
C ALA A 121 2.48 31.29 1.11
N GLN A 122 1.16 31.45 1.30
CA GLN A 122 0.16 30.96 0.35
C GLN A 122 0.44 31.53 -1.05
N SER A 123 0.51 30.66 -2.06
CA SER A 123 0.13 31.07 -3.41
C SER A 123 -0.31 29.87 -4.23
N ASP A 124 -1.61 29.85 -4.55
CA ASP A 124 -2.17 29.07 -5.64
C ASP A 124 -1.35 29.27 -6.92
N THR A 125 -0.76 28.20 -7.43
CA THR A 125 -0.35 28.15 -8.84
C THR A 125 -0.74 26.80 -9.43
N LYS A 126 -1.80 26.86 -10.21
CA LYS A 126 -2.11 25.96 -11.31
C LYS A 126 -0.86 25.81 -12.19
N THR A 127 -0.14 24.70 -12.05
CA THR A 127 0.88 24.28 -13.02
C THR A 127 0.36 23.05 -13.74
N SER A 128 -0.28 23.32 -14.87
CA SER A 128 -0.44 22.33 -15.93
C SER A 128 0.93 21.87 -16.43
N SER A 129 1.00 20.57 -16.76
CA SER A 129 1.96 19.96 -17.68
C SER A 129 3.40 19.77 -17.18
N ALA A 130 3.72 18.52 -16.79
CA ALA A 130 4.82 17.74 -17.37
C ALA A 130 5.06 16.45 -16.56
N ALA A 131 4.39 15.35 -16.94
CA ALA A 131 4.87 14.00 -16.68
C ALA A 131 4.34 13.17 -17.85
N GLY A 132 5.03 13.20 -18.99
CA GLY A 132 6.20 12.35 -19.15
C GLY A 132 5.68 11.06 -19.76
N LEU A 133 5.77 10.94 -21.09
CA LEU A 133 5.45 9.71 -21.81
C LEU A 133 6.42 8.62 -21.32
N HIS A 134 6.04 7.88 -20.28
CA HIS A 134 6.62 6.57 -20.05
C HIS A 134 6.05 5.66 -21.15
N ALA A 135 6.93 5.02 -21.91
CA ALA A 135 6.52 3.99 -22.85
C ALA A 135 5.70 2.95 -22.08
N ALA A 136 4.38 2.96 -22.29
CA ALA A 136 3.41 2.10 -21.61
C ALA A 136 3.70 0.64 -22.00
N GLY A 137 4.63 0.00 -21.30
CA GLY A 137 5.19 -1.27 -21.77
C GLY A 137 6.44 -1.77 -21.08
N THR A 138 7.14 -0.96 -20.28
CA THR A 138 8.38 -1.39 -19.63
C THR A 138 8.14 -1.90 -18.21
N LEU A 139 8.96 -2.86 -17.78
CA LEU A 139 8.95 -3.40 -16.43
C LEU A 139 9.18 -2.29 -15.38
N GLU A 140 10.10 -1.37 -15.67
CA GLU A 140 10.43 -0.22 -14.81
C GLU A 140 9.22 0.69 -14.55
N ALA A 141 8.42 1.00 -15.57
CA ALA A 141 7.24 1.84 -15.41
C ALA A 141 6.18 1.17 -14.52
N GLU A 142 5.93 -0.12 -14.74
CA GLU A 142 4.99 -0.88 -13.91
C GLU A 142 5.46 -0.98 -12.46
N VAL A 143 6.77 -1.18 -12.24
CA VAL A 143 7.36 -1.21 -10.90
C VAL A 143 7.18 0.14 -10.19
N CYS A 144 7.39 1.26 -10.89
CA CYS A 144 7.13 2.59 -10.34
C CYS A 144 5.66 2.76 -9.92
N ASP A 145 4.73 2.34 -10.78
CA ASP A 145 3.29 2.40 -10.48
C ASP A 145 2.89 1.50 -9.31
N ILE A 146 3.53 0.33 -9.17
CA ILE A 146 3.33 -0.58 -8.04
C ILE A 146 3.84 0.07 -6.74
N ILE A 147 5.03 0.67 -6.75
CA ILE A 147 5.59 1.38 -5.58
C ILE A 147 4.67 2.53 -5.16
N ALA A 148 4.20 3.35 -6.12
CA ALA A 148 3.25 4.42 -5.83
C ALA A 148 1.93 3.88 -5.26
N THR A 149 1.47 2.71 -5.73
CA THR A 149 0.29 2.04 -5.19
C THR A 149 0.53 1.52 -3.76
N ALA A 150 1.70 0.95 -3.47
CA ALA A 150 2.09 0.51 -2.14
C ALA A 150 2.17 1.68 -1.13
N GLN A 151 2.73 2.82 -1.53
CA GLN A 151 2.74 4.04 -0.71
C GLN A 151 1.32 4.51 -0.39
N ARG A 152 0.43 4.53 -1.40
CA ARG A 152 -0.98 4.88 -1.17
C ARG A 152 -1.70 3.90 -0.25
N LEU A 153 -1.41 2.60 -0.34
CA LEU A 153 -1.96 1.59 0.57
C LEU A 153 -1.56 1.88 2.02
N GLY A 154 -0.30 2.26 2.26
CA GLY A 154 0.17 2.64 3.60
C GLY A 154 -0.54 3.86 4.19
N LEU A 155 -1.07 4.77 3.36
CA LEU A 155 -1.83 5.94 3.79
C LEU A 155 -3.33 5.67 3.95
N ASP A 156 -3.94 5.04 2.93
CA ASP A 156 -5.39 4.85 2.84
C ASP A 156 -5.90 3.75 3.79
N VAL A 157 -5.09 2.71 4.04
CA VAL A 157 -5.46 1.55 4.87
C VAL A 157 -4.35 1.23 5.87
N SER A 158 -3.93 2.24 6.62
CA SER A 158 -2.83 2.14 7.59
C SER A 158 -3.05 1.08 8.67
N HIS A 159 -4.31 0.78 9.03
CA HIS A 159 -4.68 -0.25 10.01
C HIS A 159 -4.45 -1.69 9.53
N LEU A 160 -4.28 -1.92 8.22
CA LEU A 160 -4.05 -3.25 7.66
C LEU A 160 -2.59 -3.71 7.68
N HIS A 161 -1.64 -2.81 7.99
CA HIS A 161 -0.20 -3.11 8.05
C HIS A 161 0.32 -3.96 6.87
N ILE A 162 -0.03 -3.57 5.63
CA ILE A 162 0.37 -4.31 4.43
C ILE A 162 1.88 -4.15 4.20
N GLN A 163 2.63 -5.24 4.32
CA GLN A 163 4.07 -5.29 4.06
C GLN A 163 4.35 -5.97 2.73
N PHE A 164 5.12 -5.30 1.87
CA PHE A 164 5.64 -5.87 0.64
C PHE A 164 7.09 -6.27 0.90
N ARG A 165 7.34 -7.58 1.05
CA ARG A 165 8.70 -8.08 1.32
C ARG A 165 9.67 -7.68 0.21
N VAL A 166 9.20 -7.53 -1.03
CA VAL A 166 10.04 -7.06 -2.14
C VAL A 166 10.59 -5.65 -1.93
N LEU A 167 9.91 -4.80 -1.17
CA LEU A 167 10.36 -3.45 -0.85
C LEU A 167 11.35 -3.42 0.32
N ASP A 168 11.24 -4.39 1.24
CA ASP A 168 12.07 -4.51 2.45
C ASP A 168 13.37 -5.27 2.22
N MET A 169 13.66 -5.70 0.99
CA MET A 169 14.93 -6.35 0.63
C MET A 169 16.06 -5.33 0.59
N GLU A 170 16.45 -4.83 1.77
CA GLU A 170 17.78 -4.29 1.98
C GLU A 170 18.78 -5.44 1.79
N SER A 171 19.80 -5.18 0.97
CA SER A 171 20.85 -6.14 0.67
C SER A 171 21.39 -6.76 1.96
N HIS A 172 21.13 -8.05 2.18
CA HIS A 172 21.95 -8.87 3.06
C HIS A 172 23.33 -9.04 2.40
N SER A 173 24.14 -7.99 2.42
CA SER A 173 25.59 -8.13 2.31
C SER A 173 26.09 -8.60 3.68
N GLY A 174 26.26 -9.93 3.81
CA GLY A 174 27.19 -10.58 4.74
C GLY A 174 27.19 -10.11 6.20
N GLY A 175 26.31 -10.69 7.01
CA GLY A 175 26.44 -10.71 8.46
C GLY A 175 26.43 -12.15 8.94
N ALA A 176 27.58 -12.80 8.98
CA ALA A 176 27.76 -14.09 9.64
C ALA A 176 27.58 -13.89 11.16
N GLY A 177 26.35 -14.02 11.64
CA GLY A 177 26.01 -14.06 13.07
C GLY A 177 25.98 -15.50 13.58
N GLY A 178 27.09 -16.21 13.47
CA GLY A 178 27.31 -17.45 14.22
C GLY A 178 27.70 -17.09 15.64
N GLY A 179 26.73 -17.06 16.54
CA GLY A 179 26.94 -16.76 17.95
C GLY A 179 25.88 -17.45 18.79
N THR A 180 25.98 -18.77 18.90
CA THR A 180 25.38 -19.53 20.00
C THR A 180 26.29 -19.41 21.22
N PRO A 181 25.80 -18.93 22.37
CA PRO A 181 26.33 -19.30 23.66
C PRO A 181 25.23 -20.06 24.41
N GLU A 182 25.12 -21.36 24.15
CA GLU A 182 24.35 -22.26 25.02
C GLU A 182 25.31 -23.31 25.57
N SER A 183 25.88 -23.00 26.74
CA SER A 183 26.37 -24.00 27.67
C SER A 183 25.84 -23.60 29.05
N GLU A 184 24.58 -23.93 29.29
CA GLU A 184 24.02 -24.06 30.64
C GLU A 184 24.71 -25.27 31.29
N ASN A 185 25.79 -25.01 32.04
CA ASN A 185 26.25 -25.93 33.06
C ASN A 185 25.54 -25.52 34.35
N GLU A 186 24.39 -26.14 34.60
CA GLU A 186 23.72 -26.10 35.89
C GLU A 186 24.38 -27.16 36.78
N GLU A 187 25.08 -26.68 37.81
CA GLU A 187 25.71 -27.48 38.86
C GLU A 187 24.63 -28.16 39.71
N ASP A 188 24.66 -29.49 39.76
CA ASP A 188 23.90 -30.25 40.77
C ASP A 188 24.64 -31.55 41.11
N ILE A 189 25.68 -31.46 41.97
CA ILE A 189 26.16 -32.51 42.91
C ILE A 189 26.80 -31.84 44.13
#